data_AF-A0A526YZY1-F1
#
_entry.id   AF-A0A526YZY1-F1
#
_cell.length_a   1.000
_cell.length_b   1.000
_cell.length_c   1.000
_cell.angle_alpha   90.00
_cell.angle_beta   90.00
_cell.angle_gamma   90.00
#
_symmetry.space_group_name_H-M   'P 1'
#
loop_
_entity.id
_entity.type
_entity.pdbx_description
1 polymer ?
#
loop_
_entity_poly.entity_id
_entity_poly.type
_entity_poly.pdbx_seq_one_letter_code
_entity_poly.pdbx_strand_id
1 'polypeptide(L)'
;MRSCWSCRRSPRPLAGLRIGVPRGVLFEDTEEEVAAAFERCARKLELAGARLADLSIDDLLADLRAATRRASIAAMEGAAVHADWLATGPTTPVDPRVSEPLSRAAAVPATAYIRAIHRRTALVAAMDERLASVDVLALPTTPVTA
;
A
#
# COMPACT_ATOMS: atom_id res chain seq x y z
N MET A 1 -8.00 16.58 19.46
CA MET A 1 -8.07 15.68 20.64
C MET A 1 -8.64 14.36 20.14
N ARG A 2 -7.91 13.24 20.03
CA ARG A 2 -7.15 12.54 21.07
C ARG A 2 -5.88 11.93 20.48
N SER A 3 -4.73 12.45 20.87
CA SER A 3 -3.42 11.82 20.66
C SER A 3 -3.11 10.94 21.87
N CYS A 4 -3.58 9.69 21.83
CA CYS A 4 -3.18 8.69 22.82
C CYS A 4 -2.07 7.82 22.22
N TRP A 5 -0.87 8.39 22.08
CA TRP A 5 0.35 7.66 21.66
C TRP A 5 1.10 7.09 22.88
N SER A 6 0.39 6.78 23.96
CA SER A 6 0.94 6.09 25.14
C SER A 6 0.53 4.60 25.16
N CYS A 7 0.44 3.96 23.99
CA CYS A 7 0.20 2.53 23.94
C CYS A 7 1.50 1.81 24.31
N ARG A 8 1.61 1.44 25.59
CA ARG A 8 2.63 0.51 26.09
C ARG A 8 2.47 -0.77 25.25
N ARG A 9 3.39 -1.05 24.33
CA ARG A 9 3.32 -2.25 23.47
C ARG A 9 3.51 -3.49 24.34
N SER A 10 2.42 -4.04 24.85
CA SER A 10 2.42 -5.36 25.46
C SER A 10 2.41 -6.43 24.36
N PRO A 11 3.20 -7.51 24.48
CA PRO A 11 3.11 -8.63 23.56
C PRO A 11 1.67 -9.15 23.49
N ARG A 12 1.12 -9.29 22.27
CA ARG A 12 -0.14 -10.00 22.08
C ARG A 12 0.14 -11.49 21.89
N PRO A 13 -0.63 -12.38 22.52
CA PRO A 13 -0.52 -13.81 22.25
C PRO A 13 -0.92 -14.09 20.79
N LEU A 14 -0.25 -15.06 20.16
CA LEU A 14 -0.61 -15.52 18.82
C LEU A 14 -1.88 -16.38 18.83
N ALA A 15 -2.11 -17.10 19.92
CA ALA A 15 -3.31 -17.91 20.10
C ALA A 15 -4.58 -17.04 20.00
N GLY A 16 -5.45 -17.39 19.04
CA GLY A 16 -6.70 -16.68 18.76
C GLY A 16 -6.57 -15.44 17.88
N LEU A 17 -5.36 -15.01 17.51
CA LEU A 17 -5.15 -13.84 16.64
C LEU A 17 -5.73 -14.09 15.25
N ARG A 18 -6.59 -13.20 14.75
CA ARG A 18 -7.20 -13.31 13.42
C ARG A 18 -6.31 -12.62 12.39
N ILE A 19 -5.77 -13.38 11.46
CA ILE A 19 -4.83 -12.90 10.44
C ILE A 19 -5.51 -13.02 9.08
N GLY A 20 -5.72 -11.89 8.41
CA GLY A 20 -6.18 -11.87 7.02
C GLY A 20 -5.03 -12.03 6.05
N VAL A 21 -5.18 -12.88 5.04
CA VAL A 21 -4.21 -13.03 3.96
C VAL A 21 -4.82 -12.49 2.67
N PRO A 22 -4.37 -11.32 2.17
CA PRO A 22 -4.94 -10.72 0.96
C PRO A 22 -4.40 -11.39 -0.30
N ARG A 23 -4.84 -12.63 -0.54
CA ARG A 23 -4.54 -13.40 -1.76
C ARG A 23 -5.05 -12.65 -3.00
N GLY A 24 -4.45 -12.94 -4.14
CA GLY A 24 -4.78 -12.30 -5.42
C GLY A 24 -3.63 -11.44 -5.92
N VAL A 25 -3.92 -10.21 -6.35
CA VAL A 25 -2.96 -9.34 -7.06
C VAL A 25 -1.72 -8.98 -6.25
N LEU A 26 -1.74 -9.14 -4.92
CA LEU A 26 -0.58 -8.89 -4.06
C LEU A 26 0.39 -10.08 -3.98
N PHE A 27 0.01 -11.23 -4.53
CA PHE A 27 0.84 -12.43 -4.65
C PHE A 27 1.21 -12.73 -6.11
N GLU A 28 0.70 -11.95 -7.07
CA GLU A 28 1.12 -12.02 -8.47
C GLU A 28 2.62 -11.75 -8.57
N ASP A 29 3.29 -12.45 -9.50
CA ASP A 29 4.72 -12.36 -9.78
C ASP A 29 5.64 -12.59 -8.55
N THR A 30 5.13 -13.22 -7.49
CA THR A 30 5.96 -13.60 -6.33
C THR A 30 6.81 -14.82 -6.66
N GLU A 31 8.12 -14.72 -6.45
CA GLU A 31 9.07 -15.82 -6.61
C GLU A 31 8.69 -17.02 -5.74
N GLU A 32 8.91 -18.22 -6.27
CA GLU A 32 8.55 -19.48 -5.59
C GLU A 32 9.21 -19.58 -4.20
N GLU A 33 10.46 -19.14 -4.07
CA GLU A 33 11.16 -19.14 -2.78
C GLU A 33 10.48 -18.26 -1.74
N VAL A 34 10.07 -17.04 -2.14
CA VAL A 34 9.37 -16.09 -1.28
C VAL A 34 7.99 -16.62 -0.90
N ALA A 35 7.23 -17.14 -1.88
CA ALA A 35 5.93 -17.75 -1.64
C ALA A 35 6.04 -18.93 -0.67
N ALA A 36 7.01 -19.83 -0.88
CA ALA A 36 7.25 -20.97 -0.02
C ALA A 36 7.68 -20.53 1.41
N ALA A 37 8.49 -19.48 1.54
CA ALA A 37 8.87 -18.91 2.82
C ALA A 37 7.67 -18.32 3.57
N PHE A 38 6.81 -17.57 2.87
CA PHE A 38 5.56 -17.05 3.41
C PHE A 38 4.67 -18.17 3.92
N GLU A 39 4.43 -19.21 3.12
CA GLU A 39 3.60 -20.36 3.54
C GLU A 39 4.19 -21.12 4.74
N ARG A 40 5.52 -21.25 4.81
CA ARG A 40 6.18 -21.82 6.01
C ARG A 40 5.93 -20.97 7.26
N CYS A 41 5.96 -19.64 7.13
CA CYS A 41 5.68 -18.73 8.23
C CYS A 41 4.20 -18.76 8.64
N ALA A 42 3.28 -18.76 7.68
CA ALA A 42 1.84 -18.89 7.90
C ALA A 42 1.52 -20.15 8.71
N ARG A 43 2.06 -21.31 8.31
CA ARG A 43 1.89 -22.57 9.06
C ARG A 43 2.40 -22.49 10.50
N LYS A 44 3.53 -21.82 10.75
CA LYS A 44 4.05 -21.64 12.11
C LYS A 44 3.11 -20.79 12.97
N LEU A 45 2.47 -19.78 12.39
CA LEU A 45 1.47 -18.96 13.08
C LEU A 45 0.22 -19.76 13.42
N GLU A 46 -0.28 -20.57 12.49
CA GLU A 46 -1.41 -21.48 12.75
C GLU A 46 -1.10 -22.49 13.85
N LEU A 47 0.09 -23.11 13.83
CA LEU A 47 0.55 -24.03 14.89
C LEU A 47 0.69 -23.33 16.25
N ALA A 48 0.97 -22.03 16.27
CA ALA A 48 0.96 -21.21 17.49
C ALA A 48 -0.45 -20.76 17.92
N GLY A 49 -1.50 -21.21 17.23
CA GLY A 49 -2.90 -20.98 17.55
C GLY A 49 -3.53 -19.75 16.89
N ALA A 50 -2.84 -19.09 15.96
CA ALA A 50 -3.45 -18.02 15.16
C ALA A 50 -4.48 -18.59 14.18
N ARG A 51 -5.44 -17.77 13.76
CA ARG A 51 -6.47 -18.10 12.78
C ARG A 51 -6.22 -17.32 11.51
N LEU A 52 -5.75 -18.01 10.47
CA LEU A 52 -5.52 -17.40 9.17
C LEU A 52 -6.75 -17.61 8.29
N ALA A 53 -7.13 -16.59 7.54
CA ALA A 53 -8.17 -16.69 6.53
C ALA A 53 -7.82 -15.81 5.34
N ASP A 54 -8.11 -16.30 4.14
CA ASP A 54 -7.99 -15.50 2.93
C ASP A 54 -9.01 -14.37 2.94
N LEU A 55 -8.59 -13.19 2.51
CA LEU A 55 -9.40 -11.97 2.49
C LEU A 55 -9.25 -11.26 1.15
N SER A 56 -10.29 -11.22 0.33
CA SER A 56 -10.21 -10.50 -0.94
C SER A 56 -10.32 -8.98 -0.75
N ILE A 57 -9.34 -8.25 -1.31
CA ILE A 57 -9.31 -6.78 -1.38
C ILE A 57 -9.01 -6.27 -2.80
N ASP A 58 -8.97 -7.16 -3.79
CA ASP A 58 -8.55 -6.84 -5.16
C ASP A 58 -9.45 -5.81 -5.83
N ASP A 59 -10.74 -5.79 -5.49
CA ASP A 59 -11.69 -4.78 -5.94
C ASP A 59 -11.27 -3.37 -5.51
N LEU A 60 -10.87 -3.21 -4.25
CA LEU A 60 -10.41 -1.93 -3.70
C LEU A 60 -9.07 -1.50 -4.31
N LEU A 61 -8.16 -2.46 -4.55
CA LEU A 61 -6.88 -2.21 -5.21
C LEU A 61 -7.04 -1.79 -6.67
N ALA A 62 -7.92 -2.47 -7.42
CA ALA A 62 -8.24 -2.15 -8.79
C ALA A 62 -8.85 -0.74 -8.91
N ASP A 63 -9.73 -0.38 -7.97
CA ASP A 63 -10.34 0.94 -7.96
C ASP A 63 -9.35 2.06 -7.62
N LEU A 64 -8.44 1.83 -6.66
CA LEU A 64 -7.35 2.78 -6.40
C LEU A 64 -6.47 2.97 -7.64
N ARG A 65 -6.08 1.87 -8.30
CA ARG A 65 -5.32 1.92 -9.56
C ARG A 65 -6.05 2.71 -10.65
N ALA A 66 -7.37 2.55 -10.76
CA ALA A 66 -8.19 3.31 -11.70
C ALA A 66 -8.23 4.80 -11.35
N ALA A 67 -8.38 5.14 -10.07
CA ALA A 67 -8.40 6.52 -9.57
C ALA A 67 -7.05 7.24 -9.80
N THR A 68 -5.94 6.51 -9.73
CA THR A 68 -4.57 7.03 -9.93
C THR A 68 -4.01 6.72 -11.32
N ARG A 69 -4.85 6.44 -12.33
CA ARG A 69 -4.39 6.07 -13.68
C ARG A 69 -3.52 7.13 -14.34
N ARG A 70 -3.78 8.42 -14.08
CA ARG A 70 -3.02 9.53 -14.69
C ARG A 70 -1.64 9.71 -14.06
N ALA A 71 -1.58 9.61 -12.73
CA ALA A 71 -0.37 9.64 -11.92
C ALA A 71 -0.73 9.15 -10.51
N SER A 72 0.26 8.62 -9.78
CA SER A 72 0.09 8.34 -8.36
C SER A 72 -0.07 9.63 -7.57
N ILE A 73 -0.76 9.56 -6.43
CA ILE A 73 -0.90 10.69 -5.49
C ILE A 73 0.49 11.20 -5.09
N ALA A 74 1.41 10.29 -4.75
CA ALA A 74 2.78 10.62 -4.40
C ALA A 74 3.54 11.34 -5.54
N ALA A 75 3.34 10.97 -6.80
CA ALA A 75 3.98 11.65 -7.92
C ALA A 75 3.42 13.07 -8.12
N MET A 76 2.10 13.27 -7.98
CA MET A 76 1.49 14.59 -8.06
C MET A 76 1.96 15.51 -6.92
N GLU A 77 2.01 14.98 -5.69
CA GLU A 77 2.49 15.73 -4.53
C GLU A 77 4.00 16.00 -4.61
N GLY A 78 4.79 15.03 -5.06
CA GLY A 78 6.20 15.21 -5.34
C GLY A 78 6.46 16.27 -6.42
N ALA A 79 5.64 16.30 -7.47
CA ALA A 79 5.73 17.33 -8.51
C ALA A 79 5.43 18.73 -7.96
N ALA A 80 4.47 18.85 -7.03
CA ALA A 80 4.20 20.11 -6.34
C ALA A 80 5.39 20.57 -5.47
N VAL A 81 6.02 19.65 -4.73
CA VAL A 81 7.25 19.95 -3.94
C VAL A 81 8.40 20.41 -4.83
N HIS A 82 8.43 19.96 -6.08
CA HIS A 82 9.52 20.16 -7.03
C HIS A 82 9.17 21.12 -8.18
N ALA A 83 8.07 21.86 -8.06
CA ALA A 83 7.50 22.64 -9.15
C ALA A 83 8.48 23.65 -9.76
N ASP A 84 9.27 24.32 -8.90
CA ASP A 84 10.19 25.37 -9.34
C ASP A 84 11.26 24.82 -10.28
N TRP A 85 11.98 23.78 -9.89
CA TRP A 85 13.05 23.24 -10.74
C TRP A 85 12.51 22.41 -11.92
N LEU A 86 11.32 21.83 -11.80
CA LEU A 86 10.64 21.22 -12.96
C LEU A 86 10.31 22.27 -14.03
N ALA A 87 9.99 23.51 -13.62
CA ALA A 87 9.68 24.61 -14.53
C ALA A 87 10.94 25.30 -15.09
N THR A 88 11.96 25.54 -14.26
CA THR A 88 13.15 26.32 -14.63
C THR A 88 14.35 25.47 -15.05
N GLY A 89 14.26 24.16 -14.89
CA GLY A 89 15.38 23.23 -15.01
C GLY A 89 16.13 23.06 -13.68
N PRO A 90 16.65 21.85 -13.38
CA PRO A 90 17.37 21.59 -12.14
C PRO A 90 18.77 22.18 -12.17
N THR A 91 19.23 22.67 -11.02
CA THR A 91 20.59 23.21 -10.84
C THR A 91 21.67 22.12 -10.85
N THR A 92 21.28 20.86 -10.72
CA THR A 92 22.14 19.67 -10.77
C THR A 92 21.50 18.60 -11.64
N PRO A 93 22.27 17.71 -12.28
CA PRO A 93 21.69 16.58 -13.01
C PRO A 93 20.74 15.76 -12.13
N VAL A 94 19.52 15.51 -12.63
CA VAL A 94 18.52 14.64 -12.00
C VAL A 94 18.31 13.44 -12.89
N ASP A 95 18.30 12.23 -12.32
CA ASP A 95 18.07 10.99 -13.07
C ASP A 95 16.72 11.08 -13.83
N PRO A 96 16.67 10.78 -15.14
CA PRO A 96 15.43 10.74 -15.92
C PRO A 96 14.32 9.88 -15.30
N ARG A 97 14.68 8.82 -14.57
CA ARG A 97 13.72 7.98 -13.83
C ARG A 97 12.97 8.72 -12.73
N VAL A 98 13.48 9.87 -12.29
CA VAL A 98 12.84 10.75 -11.31
C VAL A 98 12.21 11.97 -11.99
N SER A 99 12.96 12.66 -12.85
CA SER A 99 12.48 13.90 -13.48
C SER A 99 11.32 13.67 -14.45
N GLU A 100 11.32 12.58 -15.23
CA GLU A 100 10.25 12.36 -16.21
C GLU A 100 8.89 12.02 -15.55
N PRO A 101 8.79 11.10 -14.56
CA PRO A 101 7.52 10.86 -13.89
C PRO A 101 6.99 12.10 -13.16
N LEU A 102 7.86 12.89 -12.54
CA LEU A 102 7.47 14.13 -11.87
C LEU A 102 6.97 15.18 -12.87
N SER A 103 7.65 15.36 -14.00
CA SER A 103 7.19 16.25 -15.09
C SER A 103 5.83 15.82 -15.65
N ARG A 104 5.61 14.51 -15.85
CA ARG A 104 4.29 13.99 -16.26
C ARG A 104 3.22 14.25 -15.21
N ALA A 105 3.55 14.08 -13.93
CA ALA A 105 2.63 14.34 -12.84
C ALA A 105 2.31 15.84 -12.67
N ALA A 106 3.26 16.74 -12.94
CA ALA A 106 3.05 18.19 -12.94
C ALA A 106 2.01 18.64 -13.99
N ALA A 107 1.89 17.90 -15.11
CA ALA A 107 0.90 18.17 -16.15
C ALA A 107 -0.52 17.65 -15.81
N VAL A 108 -0.70 16.93 -14.69
CA VAL A 108 -2.00 16.40 -14.29
C VAL A 108 -2.87 17.54 -13.75
N PRO A 109 -4.10 17.75 -14.27
CA PRO A 109 -4.98 18.79 -13.77
C PRO A 109 -5.34 18.61 -12.29
N ALA A 110 -5.43 19.71 -11.53
CA ALA A 110 -5.84 19.68 -10.12
C ALA A 110 -7.18 18.96 -9.89
N THR A 111 -8.10 19.01 -10.85
CA THR A 111 -9.38 18.28 -10.79
C THR A 111 -9.20 16.77 -10.73
N ALA A 112 -8.17 16.22 -11.37
CA ALA A 112 -7.84 14.80 -11.28
C ALA A 112 -7.26 14.44 -9.90
N TYR A 113 -6.40 15.29 -9.33
CA TYR A 113 -5.89 15.12 -7.97
C TYR A 113 -7.04 15.12 -6.94
N ILE A 114 -7.94 16.12 -6.99
CA ILE A 114 -9.09 16.22 -6.07
C ILE A 114 -9.96 14.97 -6.15
N ARG A 115 -10.26 14.49 -7.37
CA ARG A 115 -11.04 13.24 -7.56
C ARG A 115 -10.31 12.02 -7.00
N ALA A 116 -8.99 11.91 -7.18
CA ALA A 116 -8.19 10.82 -6.64
C ALA A 116 -8.20 10.83 -5.10
N ILE A 117 -8.08 12.00 -4.47
CA ILE A 117 -8.17 12.14 -3.01
C ILE A 117 -9.56 11.76 -2.50
N HIS A 118 -10.64 12.24 -3.12
CA HIS A 118 -11.99 11.84 -2.75
C HIS A 118 -12.20 10.32 -2.86
N ARG A 119 -11.70 9.71 -3.95
CA ARG A 119 -11.81 8.25 -4.12
C ARG A 119 -10.97 7.50 -3.09
N ARG A 120 -9.74 7.95 -2.80
CA ARG A 120 -8.90 7.39 -1.74
C ARG A 120 -9.61 7.43 -0.39
N THR A 121 -10.24 8.55 -0.02
CA THR A 121 -10.98 8.67 1.24
C THR A 121 -12.12 7.65 1.33
N ALA A 122 -12.89 7.48 0.25
CA ALA A 122 -13.94 6.45 0.20
C ALA A 122 -13.38 5.03 0.30
N LEU A 123 -12.26 4.74 -0.37
CA LEU A 123 -11.62 3.42 -0.34
C LEU A 123 -10.98 3.10 1.02
N VAL A 124 -10.47 4.10 1.75
CA VAL A 124 -9.98 3.91 3.12
C VAL A 124 -11.12 3.44 4.01
N ALA A 125 -12.29 4.09 3.96
CA ALA A 125 -13.44 3.67 4.75
C ALA A 125 -13.92 2.25 4.38
N ALA A 126 -13.95 1.91 3.09
CA ALA A 126 -14.30 0.56 2.63
C ALA A 126 -13.27 -0.50 3.06
N MET A 127 -11.99 -0.14 3.07
CA MET A 127 -10.92 -1.02 3.57
C MET A 127 -11.07 -1.23 5.08
N ASP A 128 -11.30 -0.18 5.87
CA ASP A 128 -11.51 -0.28 7.32
C ASP A 128 -12.66 -1.24 7.65
N GLU A 129 -13.77 -1.17 6.90
CA GLU A 129 -14.89 -2.10 7.04
C GLU A 129 -14.49 -3.54 6.69
N ARG A 130 -13.78 -3.75 5.57
CA ARG A 130 -13.30 -5.08 5.13
C ARG A 130 -12.38 -5.72 6.18
N LEU A 131 -11.51 -4.90 6.77
CA LEU A 131 -10.52 -5.33 7.77
C LEU A 131 -11.09 -5.53 9.17
N ALA A 132 -12.34 -5.12 9.45
CA ALA A 132 -12.95 -5.28 10.78
C ALA A 132 -13.03 -6.75 11.26
N SER A 133 -13.01 -7.70 10.32
CA SER A 133 -13.04 -9.14 10.58
C SER A 133 -11.69 -9.75 11.01
N VAL A 134 -10.60 -9.01 10.89
CA VAL A 134 -9.23 -9.47 11.19
C VAL A 134 -8.53 -8.50 12.14
N ASP A 135 -7.48 -8.96 12.82
CA ASP A 135 -6.68 -8.13 13.73
C ASP A 135 -5.45 -7.56 13.01
N VAL A 136 -4.93 -8.30 12.03
CA VAL A 136 -3.76 -7.94 11.21
C VAL A 136 -3.87 -8.55 9.82
N LEU A 137 -3.12 -8.00 8.85
CA LEU A 137 -2.87 -8.63 7.56
C LEU A 137 -1.49 -9.27 7.53
N ALA A 138 -1.34 -10.38 6.80
CA ALA A 138 -0.06 -11.00 6.50
C ALA A 138 0.10 -11.21 5.00
N LEU A 139 1.23 -10.75 4.46
CA LEU A 139 1.63 -10.87 3.06
C LEU A 139 3.16 -10.79 2.95
N PRO A 140 3.78 -11.30 1.86
CA PRO A 140 5.18 -11.04 1.57
C PRO A 140 5.49 -9.54 1.52
N THR A 141 6.64 -9.13 2.04
CA THR A 141 7.06 -7.72 2.01
C THR A 141 7.51 -7.30 0.60
N THR A 142 8.19 -8.19 -0.11
CA THR A 142 8.62 -8.04 -1.50
C THR A 142 8.27 -9.30 -2.27
N PRO A 143 8.03 -9.22 -3.60
CA PRO A 143 7.73 -10.40 -4.40
C PRO A 143 8.99 -11.21 -4.74
N VAL A 144 10.18 -10.61 -4.64
CA VAL A 144 11.46 -11.18 -5.05
C VAL A 144 12.50 -11.07 -3.93
N THR A 145 13.55 -11.87 -4.05
CA THR A 145 14.80 -11.75 -3.29
C THR A 145 15.67 -10.57 -3.79
N ALA A 146 16.67 -10.18 -3.01
CA ALA A 146 17.50 -8.99 -3.27
C ALA A 146 18.67 -9.26 -4.24
#